data_AF-A0A519MEY9-F1
#
_entry.id   AF-A0A519MEY9-F1
#
_cell.length_a   1.000
_cell.length_b   1.000
_cell.length_c   1.000
_cell.angle_alpha   90.00
_cell.angle_beta   90.00
_cell.angle_gamma   90.00
#
_symmetry.space_group_name_H-M   'P 1'
#
loop_
_entity.id
_entity.type
_entity.pdbx_description
1 polymer ?
#
loop_
_entity_poly.entity_id
_entity_poly.type
_entity_poly.pdbx_seq_one_letter_code
_entity_poly.pdbx_strand_id
1 'polypeptide(L)'
;LEYARQVGMPLAIEPLHPMQAADRACINTLEHALDICDALDPLTTSATGETRNAALGVALDVYHVWWDPKLQQQIARAGEERLLAFHVCDWRLPTRDLLSDRGMMGDGVIELQKIRQWVEAAGFAGYAEVEIFSALDWWQRTGEETLDTCIERHRSVV
;
A
#
# COMPACT_ATOMS: atom_id res chain seq x y z
N LEU A 1 3.41 13.68 -15.18
CA LEU A 1 2.93 12.50 -15.94
C LEU A 1 3.58 12.36 -17.32
N GLU A 2 3.78 13.45 -18.07
CA GLU A 2 4.38 13.37 -19.42
C GLU A 2 5.73 12.63 -19.46
N TYR A 3 6.69 13.04 -18.63
CA TYR A 3 7.99 12.37 -18.55
C TYR A 3 7.88 10.90 -18.12
N ALA A 4 7.11 10.62 -17.07
CA ALA A 4 6.84 9.27 -16.57
C ALA A 4 6.34 8.33 -17.68
N ARG A 5 5.42 8.79 -18.54
CA ARG A 5 4.93 8.04 -19.70
C ARG A 5 6.01 7.82 -20.76
N GLN A 6 6.87 8.80 -21.02
CA GLN A 6 7.96 8.68 -22.00
C GLN A 6 8.98 7.61 -21.62
N VAL A 7 9.24 7.45 -20.31
CA VAL A 7 10.20 6.46 -19.80
C VAL A 7 9.55 5.14 -19.33
N GLY A 8 8.23 5.01 -19.49
CA GLY A 8 7.50 3.80 -19.09
C GLY A 8 7.52 3.53 -17.58
N MET A 9 7.58 4.58 -16.75
CA MET A 9 7.62 4.47 -15.29
C MET A 9 6.32 4.99 -14.68
N PRO A 10 5.38 4.13 -14.24
CA PRO A 10 4.17 4.59 -13.57
C PRO A 10 4.51 5.24 -12.22
N LEU A 11 3.69 6.20 -11.78
CA LEU A 11 3.83 6.86 -10.48
C LEU A 11 2.78 6.32 -9.53
N ALA A 12 3.18 5.93 -8.31
CA ALA A 12 2.28 5.49 -7.26
C ALA A 12 2.17 6.57 -6.17
N ILE A 13 0.97 7.07 -5.94
CA ILE A 13 0.67 7.90 -4.77
C ILE A 13 0.45 6.97 -3.58
N GLU A 14 1.27 7.10 -2.55
CA GLU A 14 1.05 6.41 -1.29
C GLU A 14 0.26 7.34 -0.34
N PRO A 15 -1.01 7.05 -0.04
CA PRO A 15 -1.71 7.77 1.01
C PRO A 15 -1.10 7.38 2.36
N LEU A 16 -0.64 8.37 3.13
CA LEU A 16 0.01 8.16 4.43
C LEU A 16 -1.00 8.25 5.58
N HIS A 17 -0.74 7.53 6.68
CA HIS A 17 -1.61 7.54 7.85
C HIS A 17 -1.93 8.98 8.32
N PRO A 18 -3.17 9.33 8.71
CA PRO A 18 -3.55 10.72 9.05
C PRO A 18 -2.70 11.39 10.13
N MET A 19 -2.05 10.60 11.00
CA MET A 19 -1.11 11.13 11.99
C MET A 19 0.10 11.88 11.38
N GLN A 20 0.37 11.67 10.09
CA GLN A 20 1.50 12.24 9.33
C GLN A 20 1.10 13.43 8.45
N ALA A 21 -0.17 13.87 8.53
CA ALA A 21 -0.73 14.88 7.63
C ALA A 21 -0.05 16.26 7.71
N ALA A 22 0.45 16.64 8.89
CA ALA A 22 0.93 17.99 9.16
C ALA A 22 2.36 18.24 8.68
N ASP A 23 3.20 17.21 8.56
CA ASP A 23 4.65 17.36 8.40
C ASP A 23 5.29 16.39 7.39
N ARG A 24 4.56 15.40 6.87
CA ARG A 24 5.11 14.42 5.90
C ARG A 24 4.35 14.36 4.60
N ALA A 25 3.04 14.08 4.64
CA ALA A 25 2.22 13.96 3.44
C ALA A 25 0.76 14.30 3.71
N CYS A 26 0.18 15.15 2.86
CA CYS A 26 -1.19 15.66 2.99
C CYS A 26 -2.26 14.84 2.23
N ILE A 27 -1.87 13.70 1.65
CA ILE A 27 -2.80 12.73 1.06
C ILE A 27 -2.89 11.56 2.04
N ASN A 28 -4.04 11.39 2.70
CA ASN A 28 -4.15 10.52 3.87
C ASN A 28 -5.26 9.47 3.82
N THR A 29 -5.94 9.34 2.68
CA THR A 29 -6.91 8.27 2.44
C THR A 29 -6.72 7.74 1.02
N LEU A 30 -7.09 6.48 0.82
CA LEU A 30 -7.08 5.87 -0.51
C LEU A 30 -8.06 6.58 -1.45
N GLU A 31 -9.21 7.02 -0.93
CA GLU A 31 -10.19 7.84 -1.68
C GLU A 31 -9.55 9.13 -2.21
N HIS A 32 -8.84 9.90 -1.36
CA HIS A 32 -8.21 11.15 -1.78
C HIS A 32 -7.10 10.91 -2.82
N ALA A 33 -6.29 9.85 -2.65
CA ALA A 33 -5.28 9.47 -3.63
C ALA A 33 -5.91 9.13 -5.00
N LEU A 34 -7.00 8.37 -5.01
CA LEU A 34 -7.72 8.00 -6.23
C LEU A 34 -8.41 9.19 -6.90
N ASP A 35 -8.95 10.14 -6.13
CA ASP A 35 -9.54 11.37 -6.67
C ASP A 35 -8.49 12.19 -7.45
N ILE A 36 -7.25 12.26 -6.94
CA ILE A 36 -6.12 12.90 -7.65
C ILE A 36 -5.77 12.11 -8.91
N CYS A 37 -5.75 10.78 -8.82
CA CYS A 37 -5.49 9.92 -9.98
C CYS A 37 -6.51 10.16 -11.10
N ASP A 38 -7.80 10.27 -10.76
CA ASP A 38 -8.89 10.51 -11.73
C ASP A 38 -8.82 11.90 -12.34
N ALA A 39 -8.45 12.92 -11.55
CA ALA A 39 -8.30 14.28 -12.04
C ALA A 39 -7.12 14.46 -13.00
N LEU A 40 -6.00 13.78 -12.75
CA LEU A 40 -4.74 13.99 -13.47
C LEU A 40 -4.48 12.96 -14.59
N ASP A 41 -5.02 11.75 -14.44
CA ASP A 41 -4.84 10.63 -15.36
C ASP A 41 -6.15 9.85 -15.54
N PRO A 42 -7.19 10.47 -16.12
CA PRO A 42 -8.49 9.83 -16.28
C PRO A 42 -8.36 8.58 -17.16
N LEU A 43 -8.96 7.48 -16.70
CA LEU A 43 -9.03 6.25 -17.49
C LEU A 43 -9.90 6.52 -18.72
N THR A 44 -9.33 6.25 -19.90
CA THR A 44 -10.05 6.37 -21.17
C THR A 44 -10.02 5.02 -21.87
N THR A 45 -11.19 4.55 -22.29
CA THR A 45 -11.29 3.34 -23.11
C THR A 45 -11.02 3.73 -24.56
N SER A 46 -10.09 3.03 -25.21
CA SER A 46 -9.88 3.23 -26.63
C SER A 46 -11.12 2.81 -27.44
N ALA A 47 -11.21 3.24 -28.70
CA ALA A 47 -12.26 2.79 -29.60
C ALA A 47 -12.24 1.27 -29.85
N THR A 48 -11.13 0.58 -29.53
CA THR A 48 -10.98 -0.87 -29.63
C THR A 48 -11.40 -1.62 -28.36
N GLY A 49 -11.83 -0.89 -27.31
CA GLY A 49 -12.24 -1.47 -26.04
C GLY A 49 -11.07 -1.80 -25.10
N GLU A 50 -9.84 -1.43 -25.47
CA GLU A 50 -8.67 -1.62 -24.62
C GLU A 50 -8.56 -0.44 -23.65
N THR A 51 -8.54 -0.76 -22.34
CA THR A 51 -8.15 0.20 -21.30
C THR A 51 -6.63 0.22 -21.25
N ARG A 52 -6.04 1.41 -21.27
CA ARG A 52 -4.61 1.57 -21.07
C ARG A 52 -4.34 1.61 -19.57
N ASN A 53 -3.34 0.84 -19.11
CA ASN A 53 -2.78 0.98 -17.76
C ASN A 53 -2.50 2.45 -17.43
N ALA A 54 -2.98 2.91 -16.28
CA ALA A 54 -2.77 4.27 -15.83
C ALA A 54 -1.27 4.56 -15.64
N ALA A 55 -0.86 5.77 -16.00
CA ALA A 55 0.47 6.28 -15.65
C ALA A 55 0.55 6.76 -14.20
N LEU A 56 -0.60 6.92 -13.54
CA LEU A 56 -0.73 7.32 -12.15
C LEU A 56 -1.68 6.35 -11.42
N GLY A 57 -1.21 5.79 -10.32
CA GLY A 57 -1.98 4.92 -9.45
C GLY A 57 -1.61 5.12 -8.00
N VAL A 58 -1.80 4.08 -7.20
CA VAL A 58 -1.63 4.10 -5.75
C VAL A 58 -0.74 2.97 -5.27
N ALA A 59 0.05 3.26 -4.23
CA ALA A 59 0.71 2.25 -3.41
C ALA A 59 -0.16 2.03 -2.18
N LEU A 60 -0.64 0.80 -1.99
CA LEU A 60 -1.46 0.44 -0.85
C LEU A 60 -0.59 -0.12 0.28
N ASP A 61 -0.23 0.73 1.22
CA ASP A 61 0.44 0.30 2.45
C ASP A 61 -0.59 0.10 3.57
N VAL A 62 -0.67 -1.13 4.08
CA VAL A 62 -1.59 -1.49 5.17
C VAL A 62 -1.36 -0.67 6.44
N TYR A 63 -0.14 -0.23 6.74
CA TYR A 63 0.14 0.64 7.89
C TYR A 63 -0.67 1.93 7.83
N HIS A 64 -0.85 2.44 6.61
CA HIS A 64 -1.46 3.73 6.37
C HIS A 64 -2.98 3.67 6.25
N VAL A 65 -3.53 2.55 5.78
CA VAL A 65 -4.94 2.48 5.36
C VAL A 65 -5.82 1.52 6.15
N TRP A 66 -5.27 0.65 7.00
CA TRP A 66 -6.05 -0.42 7.67
C TRP A 66 -7.26 0.07 8.50
N TRP A 67 -7.20 1.32 8.99
CA TRP A 67 -8.24 1.94 9.82
C TRP A 67 -9.43 2.46 9.01
N ASP A 68 -9.31 2.62 7.69
CA ASP A 68 -10.29 3.31 6.86
C ASP A 68 -11.54 2.44 6.64
N PRO A 69 -12.75 2.90 7.05
CA PRO A 69 -13.98 2.13 6.86
C PRO A 69 -14.37 1.94 5.39
N LYS A 70 -13.82 2.73 4.46
CA LYS A 70 -14.05 2.61 3.02
C LYS A 70 -12.98 1.75 2.32
N LEU A 71 -12.01 1.17 3.04
CA LEU A 71 -10.84 0.53 2.45
C LEU A 71 -11.21 -0.48 1.35
N GLN A 72 -12.09 -1.44 1.64
CA GLN A 72 -12.50 -2.45 0.66
C GLN A 72 -13.11 -1.82 -0.61
N GLN A 73 -13.97 -0.81 -0.44
CA GLN A 73 -14.60 -0.10 -1.55
C GLN A 73 -13.56 0.62 -2.41
N GLN A 74 -12.58 1.27 -1.78
CA GLN A 74 -11.56 2.03 -2.49
C GLN A 74 -10.50 1.12 -3.14
N ILE A 75 -10.20 -0.05 -2.57
CA ILE A 75 -9.40 -1.10 -3.23
C ILE A 75 -10.10 -1.55 -4.53
N ALA A 76 -11.39 -1.87 -4.44
CA ALA A 76 -12.17 -2.26 -5.61
C ALA A 76 -12.26 -1.15 -6.66
N ARG A 77 -12.35 0.12 -6.24
CA ARG A 77 -12.31 1.29 -7.15
C ARG A 77 -10.96 1.42 -7.86
N ALA A 78 -9.85 1.22 -7.14
CA ALA A 78 -8.53 1.33 -7.71
C ALA A 78 -8.32 0.30 -8.84
N GLY A 79 -8.66 -0.96 -8.57
CA GLY A 79 -8.57 -2.05 -9.55
C GLY A 79 -7.16 -2.30 -10.07
N GLU A 80 -7.04 -3.22 -11.03
CA GLU A 80 -5.79 -3.55 -11.74
C GLU A 80 -5.14 -2.31 -12.38
N GLU A 81 -5.96 -1.35 -12.82
CA GLU A 81 -5.52 -0.16 -13.53
C GLU A 81 -4.75 0.84 -12.65
N ARG A 82 -5.04 0.89 -11.33
CA ARG A 82 -4.41 1.86 -10.41
C ARG A 82 -3.70 1.24 -9.22
N LEU A 83 -3.88 -0.04 -8.89
CA LEU A 83 -3.09 -0.70 -7.83
C LEU A 83 -1.68 -0.99 -8.36
N LEU A 84 -0.70 -0.17 -7.96
CA LEU A 84 0.68 -0.28 -8.47
C LEU A 84 1.64 -0.96 -7.49
N ALA A 85 1.34 -0.90 -6.20
CA ALA A 85 2.12 -1.54 -5.15
C ALA A 85 1.23 -1.93 -3.97
N PHE A 86 1.66 -2.94 -3.21
CA PHE A 86 1.00 -3.41 -2.01
C PHE A 86 2.06 -3.66 -0.92
N HIS A 87 2.11 -2.80 0.10
CA HIS A 87 3.07 -2.91 1.20
C HIS A 87 2.39 -3.54 2.42
N VAL A 88 3.11 -4.43 3.09
CA VAL A 88 2.65 -5.17 4.26
C VAL A 88 3.60 -4.98 5.44
N CYS A 89 2.99 -4.77 6.60
CA CYS A 89 3.61 -4.80 7.92
C CYS A 89 2.49 -5.11 8.93
N ASP A 90 2.57 -4.63 10.17
CA ASP A 90 1.46 -4.68 11.11
C ASP A 90 1.34 -3.43 11.99
N TRP A 91 0.18 -3.26 12.63
CA TRP A 91 -0.09 -2.23 13.63
C TRP A 91 -0.01 -2.83 15.03
N ARG A 92 1.03 -2.47 15.79
CA ARG A 92 1.23 -2.98 17.16
C ARG A 92 0.21 -2.41 18.14
N LEU A 93 -0.08 -3.17 19.21
CA LEU A 93 -0.86 -2.70 20.36
C LEU A 93 -0.07 -2.93 21.67
N PRO A 94 0.34 -1.87 22.39
CA PRO A 94 0.33 -0.46 21.97
C PRO A 94 1.42 -0.16 20.92
N THR A 95 1.15 0.80 20.02
CA THR A 95 2.19 1.45 19.20
C THR A 95 3.02 2.38 20.09
N ARG A 96 4.34 2.25 20.05
CA ARG A 96 5.29 2.96 20.93
C ARG A 96 5.89 4.20 20.28
N ASP A 97 5.92 4.24 18.95
CA ASP A 97 6.39 5.38 18.15
C ASP A 97 5.55 5.51 16.86
N LEU A 98 5.24 6.74 16.44
CA LEU A 98 4.35 7.01 15.31
C LEU A 98 5.01 6.81 13.93
N LEU A 99 6.33 6.64 13.87
CA LEU A 99 7.06 6.42 12.62
C LEU A 99 7.77 5.07 12.61
N SER A 100 8.52 4.79 13.68
CA SER A 100 9.54 3.74 13.74
C SER A 100 9.15 2.58 14.65
N ASP A 101 7.85 2.27 14.74
CA ASP A 101 7.33 1.12 15.49
C ASP A 101 6.28 0.30 14.71
N ARG A 102 6.49 0.15 13.40
CA ARG A 102 5.72 -0.81 12.60
C ARG A 102 5.98 -2.24 13.11
N GLY A 103 4.94 -3.08 13.10
CA GLY A 103 5.02 -4.47 13.49
C GLY A 103 5.48 -5.38 12.36
N MET A 104 6.09 -6.51 12.72
CA MET A 104 6.20 -7.65 11.81
C MET A 104 4.80 -8.22 11.56
N MET A 105 4.52 -8.68 10.34
CA MET A 105 3.22 -9.27 9.99
C MET A 105 2.82 -10.37 11.00
N GLY A 106 1.62 -10.24 11.57
CA GLY A 106 1.06 -11.16 12.56
C GLY A 106 1.40 -10.83 14.02
N ASP A 107 2.22 -9.81 14.29
CA ASP A 107 2.47 -9.31 15.65
C ASP A 107 1.51 -8.19 16.06
N GLY A 108 0.63 -7.74 15.17
CA GLY A 108 -0.30 -6.64 15.40
C GLY A 108 -1.76 -7.05 15.20
N VAL A 109 -2.57 -6.09 14.73
CA VAL A 109 -4.02 -6.23 14.62
C VAL A 109 -4.58 -6.08 13.21
N ILE A 110 -3.73 -5.87 12.22
CA ILE A 110 -4.19 -5.72 10.84
C ILE A 110 -4.67 -7.08 10.33
N GLU A 111 -5.87 -7.12 9.75
CA GLU A 111 -6.42 -8.32 9.09
C GLU A 111 -5.79 -8.51 7.71
N LEU A 112 -4.49 -8.88 7.68
CA LEU A 112 -3.66 -8.90 6.46
C LEU A 112 -4.22 -9.81 5.35
N GLN A 113 -4.58 -11.06 5.68
CA GLN A 113 -5.15 -12.00 4.72
C GLN A 113 -6.42 -11.47 4.07
N LYS A 114 -7.26 -10.76 4.85
CA LYS A 114 -8.51 -10.18 4.37
C LYS A 114 -8.26 -9.00 3.43
N ILE A 115 -7.34 -8.11 3.77
CA ILE A 115 -6.95 -7.00 2.89
C ILE A 115 -6.32 -7.55 1.60
N ARG A 116 -5.43 -8.54 1.71
CA ARG A 116 -4.84 -9.19 0.54
C ARG A 116 -5.88 -9.80 -0.39
N GLN A 117 -6.89 -10.49 0.15
CA GLN A 117 -8.00 -11.04 -0.65
C GLN A 117 -8.73 -9.93 -1.43
N TRP A 118 -8.91 -8.74 -0.86
CA TRP A 118 -9.49 -7.61 -1.57
C TRP A 118 -8.59 -7.08 -2.68
N VAL A 119 -7.28 -6.97 -2.41
CA VAL A 119 -6.27 -6.51 -3.37
C VAL A 119 -6.17 -7.48 -4.56
N GLU A 120 -6.10 -8.78 -4.30
CA GLU A 120 -6.09 -9.83 -5.34
C GLU A 120 -7.43 -9.85 -6.12
N ALA A 121 -8.57 -9.73 -5.45
CA ALA A 121 -9.88 -9.66 -6.10
C ALA A 121 -10.07 -8.41 -6.97
N ALA A 122 -9.33 -7.33 -6.69
CA ALA A 122 -9.29 -6.13 -7.51
C ALA A 122 -8.38 -6.26 -8.75
N GLY A 123 -7.67 -7.39 -8.89
CA GLY A 123 -6.82 -7.70 -10.06
C GLY A 123 -5.34 -7.39 -9.86
N PHE A 124 -4.90 -7.00 -8.68
CA PHE A 124 -3.47 -6.82 -8.42
C PHE A 124 -2.74 -8.17 -8.42
N ALA A 125 -1.77 -8.32 -9.33
CA ALA A 125 -0.96 -9.52 -9.49
C ALA A 125 0.53 -9.32 -9.14
N GLY A 126 0.86 -8.21 -8.49
CA GLY A 126 2.22 -7.91 -8.03
C GLY A 126 2.59 -8.62 -6.71
N TYR A 127 3.77 -8.32 -6.19
CA TYR A 127 4.22 -8.86 -4.90
C TYR A 127 3.65 -8.06 -3.73
N ALA A 128 3.47 -8.71 -2.58
CA ALA A 128 3.31 -8.04 -1.30
C ALA A 128 4.70 -7.69 -0.76
N GLU A 129 5.00 -6.40 -0.65
CA GLU A 129 6.29 -5.88 -0.24
C GLU A 129 6.35 -5.66 1.27
N VAL A 130 7.35 -6.21 1.96
CA VAL A 130 7.47 -6.03 3.42
C VAL A 130 8.17 -4.70 3.74
N GLU A 131 7.46 -3.78 4.40
CA GLU A 131 8.00 -2.46 4.78
C GLU A 131 7.88 -2.21 6.30
N ILE A 132 8.99 -2.35 7.03
CA ILE A 132 9.01 -2.25 8.50
C ILE A 132 10.05 -1.23 8.98
N PHE A 133 9.56 -0.16 9.61
CA PHE A 133 10.38 0.74 10.43
C PHE A 133 10.23 0.34 11.90
N SER A 134 11.31 -0.13 12.53
CA SER A 134 11.22 -0.70 13.89
C SER A 134 12.50 -0.45 14.70
N ALA A 135 12.69 0.80 15.12
CA ALA A 135 13.91 1.26 15.81
C ALA A 135 14.14 0.58 17.16
N LEU A 136 13.06 0.15 17.81
CA LEU A 136 13.08 -0.45 19.15
C LEU A 136 13.09 -1.98 19.12
N ASP A 137 13.09 -2.62 17.94
CA ASP A 137 13.03 -4.07 17.79
C ASP A 137 13.78 -4.56 16.54
N TRP A 138 13.15 -4.61 15.36
CA TRP A 138 13.75 -5.29 14.18
C TRP A 138 15.05 -4.65 13.67
N TRP A 139 15.24 -3.33 13.85
CA TRP A 139 16.52 -2.69 13.51
C TRP A 139 17.67 -3.05 14.45
N GLN A 140 17.39 -3.66 15.61
CA GLN A 140 18.39 -4.13 16.57
C GLN A 140 18.79 -5.60 16.34
N ARG A 141 18.09 -6.29 15.43
CA ARG A 141 18.33 -7.71 15.10
C ARG A 141 19.20 -7.82 13.86
N THR A 142 19.66 -9.04 13.55
CA THR A 142 20.43 -9.26 12.33
C THR A 142 19.52 -9.18 11.10
N GLY A 143 20.12 -8.84 9.96
CA GLY A 143 19.39 -8.86 8.68
C GLY A 143 18.90 -10.26 8.32
N GLU A 144 19.67 -11.30 8.65
CA GLU A 144 19.30 -12.71 8.42
C GLU A 144 18.05 -13.09 9.23
N GLU A 145 18.05 -12.85 10.55
CA GLU A 145 16.88 -13.13 11.39
C GLU A 145 15.64 -12.37 10.93
N THR A 146 15.82 -11.11 10.52
CA THR A 146 14.74 -10.26 10.02
C THR A 146 14.16 -10.83 8.73
N LEU A 147 15.00 -11.20 7.76
CA LEU A 147 14.56 -11.74 6.47
C LEU A 147 13.92 -13.13 6.62
N ASP A 148 14.50 -14.01 7.43
CA ASP A 148 13.93 -15.32 7.71
C ASP A 148 12.54 -15.20 8.34
N THR A 149 12.39 -14.27 9.29
CA THR A 149 11.08 -13.99 9.90
C THR A 149 10.10 -13.41 8.89
N CYS A 150 10.53 -12.45 8.04
CA CYS A 150 9.68 -11.92 6.97
C CYS A 150 9.14 -13.04 6.07
N ILE A 151 9.99 -13.99 5.67
CA ILE A 151 9.59 -15.14 4.83
C ILE A 151 8.61 -16.04 5.57
N GLU A 152 8.87 -16.37 6.83
CA GLU A 152 7.98 -17.20 7.65
C GLU A 152 6.60 -16.55 7.81
N ARG A 153 6.57 -15.27 8.19
CA ARG A 153 5.33 -14.52 8.43
C ARG A 153 4.56 -14.26 7.14
N HIS A 154 5.26 -13.93 6.06
CA HIS A 154 4.62 -13.79 4.75
C HIS A 154 3.95 -15.10 4.30
N ARG A 155 4.50 -16.27 4.61
CA ARG A 155 3.87 -17.55 4.23
C ARG A 155 2.65 -17.91 5.09
N SER A 156 2.57 -17.39 6.30
CA SER A 156 1.58 -17.82 7.30
C SER A 156 0.42 -16.86 7.48
N VAL A 157 0.67 -15.55 7.42
CA VAL A 157 -0.32 -14.52 7.80
C VAL A 157 -0.52 -13.43 6.75
N VAL A 158 0.26 -13.43 5.67
CA VAL A 158 0.03 -12.58 4.49
C VAL A 158 -0.54 -13.44 3.40
#